data_AF-A0A8I0L4Q1-F1
#
_entry.id   AF-A0A8I0L4Q1-F1
#
_cell.length_a   1.000
_cell.length_b   1.000
_cell.length_c   1.000
_cell.angle_alpha   90.00
_cell.angle_beta   90.00
_cell.angle_gamma   90.00
#
_symmetry.space_group_name_H-M   'P 1'
#
loop_
_entity.id
_entity.type
_entity.pdbx_description
1 polymer ?
#
loop_
_entity_poly.entity_id
_entity_poly.type
_entity_poly.pdbx_seq_one_letter_code
_entity_poly.pdbx_strand_id
1 'polypeptide(L)' 'VGLRNARLNYRQIDGGHLMENIIYNELRIRGYSVDVGQVEVRTTNAEGKKIRKLLEVDFICNSGNKRMYIQSALDMPTP' A
#
# COMPACT_ATOMS: atom_id res chain seq x y z
N VAL A 1 -10.86 -4.88 -13.24
CA VAL A 1 -11.60 -3.58 -13.33
C VAL A 1 -12.93 -3.76 -12.63
N GLY A 2 -13.04 -3.34 -11.36
CA GLY A 2 -14.22 -3.61 -10.52
C GLY A 2 -15.36 -2.61 -10.75
N LEU A 3 -16.60 -3.01 -10.41
CA LEU A 3 -17.82 -2.20 -10.54
C LEU A 3 -17.75 -0.81 -9.87
N ARG A 4 -16.84 -0.60 -8.91
CA ARG A 4 -16.58 0.71 -8.29
C ARG A 4 -16.03 1.76 -9.29
N ASN A 5 -15.44 1.31 -10.40
CA ASN A 5 -14.89 2.17 -11.47
C ASN A 5 -15.90 2.50 -12.58
N ALA A 6 -17.10 1.94 -12.58
CA ALA A 6 -18.08 2.22 -13.64
C ALA A 6 -18.83 3.54 -13.44
N ARG A 7 -18.78 4.13 -12.23
CA ARG A 7 -19.64 5.27 -11.85
C ARG A 7 -18.93 6.62 -11.73
N LEU A 8 -17.61 6.67 -11.89
CA LEU A 8 -16.81 7.89 -11.81
C LEU A 8 -15.97 8.03 -13.07
N ASN A 9 -16.60 8.58 -14.11
CA ASN A 9 -16.02 9.52 -15.05
C ASN A 9 -14.50 9.43 -15.26
N TYR A 10 -14.12 8.89 -16.41
CA TYR A 10 -12.90 9.17 -17.16
C TYR A 10 -12.49 10.66 -17.10
N ARG A 11 -11.77 11.11 -16.06
CA ARG A 11 -11.27 12.50 -16.02
C ARG A 11 -9.81 12.71 -15.65
N GLN A 12 -9.09 11.67 -15.26
CA GLN A 12 -7.63 11.55 -15.31
C GLN A 12 -7.32 10.15 -14.79
N ILE A 13 -6.81 9.26 -15.64
CA ILE A 13 -6.26 8.00 -15.13
C ILE A 13 -4.90 8.38 -14.54
N ASP A 14 -4.88 8.66 -13.24
CA ASP A 14 -3.62 8.79 -12.53
C ASP A 14 -2.89 7.44 -12.64
N GLY A 15 -1.71 7.46 -13.28
CA GLY A 15 -0.91 6.26 -13.52
C GLY A 15 -0.57 5.53 -12.22
N GLY A 16 -0.39 6.28 -11.12
CA GLY A 16 -0.16 5.72 -9.78
C GLY A 16 -1.34 4.87 -9.32
N HIS A 17 -2.56 5.41 -9.39
CA HIS A 17 -3.77 4.68 -8.99
C HIS A 17 -4.07 3.46 -9.87
N LEU A 18 -3.75 3.51 -11.17
CA LEU A 18 -3.88 2.34 -12.03
C LEU A 18 -2.89 1.25 -11.63
N MET A 19 -1.62 1.62 -11.40
CA MET A 19 -0.57 0.70 -10.96
C MET A 19 -0.93 0.05 -9.62
N GLU A 20 -1.36 0.83 -8.63
CA GLU A 20 -1.83 0.33 -7.33
C GLU A 20 -2.95 -0.69 -7.49
N ASN A 21 -3.93 -0.42 -8.36
CA ASN A 21 -5.02 -1.34 -8.65
C ASN A 21 -4.53 -2.64 -9.30
N ILE A 22 -3.55 -2.58 -10.19
CA ILE A 22 -2.96 -3.77 -10.80
C ILE A 22 -2.25 -4.60 -9.74
N ILE A 23 -1.42 -3.97 -8.91
CA ILE A 23 -0.70 -4.62 -7.80
C ILE A 23 -1.68 -5.27 -6.83
N TYR A 24 -2.74 -4.56 -6.42
CA TYR A 24 -3.76 -5.10 -5.53
C TYR A 24 -4.42 -6.36 -6.09
N ASN A 25 -4.84 -6.33 -7.36
CA ASN A 25 -5.49 -7.47 -7.99
C ASN A 25 -4.53 -8.67 -8.09
N GLU A 26 -3.27 -8.44 -8.45
CA GLU A 26 -2.26 -9.50 -8.54
C GLU A 26 -2.02 -10.17 -7.18
N LEU A 27 -1.90 -9.38 -6.10
CA LEU A 27 -1.76 -9.90 -4.75
C LEU A 27 -2.98 -10.72 -4.31
N ARG A 28 -4.19 -10.27 -4.66
CA ARG A 28 -5.42 -11.01 -4.36
C ARG A 28 -5.50 -12.33 -5.14
N ILE A 29 -5.13 -12.33 -6.43
CA ILE A 29 -5.09 -13.54 -7.28
C ILE A 29 -4.10 -14.57 -6.72
N ARG A 30 -2.96 -14.13 -6.19
CA ARG A 30 -1.97 -15.00 -5.54
C ARG A 30 -2.38 -15.50 -4.16
N GLY A 31 -3.57 -15.13 -3.68
CA GLY A 31 -4.13 -15.61 -2.42
C GLY A 31 -3.69 -14.85 -1.17
N TYR A 32 -3.07 -13.67 -1.32
CA TYR A 32 -2.76 -12.82 -0.16
C TYR A 32 -4.02 -12.19 0.43
N SER A 33 -4.05 -12.09 1.76
CA SER A 33 -4.96 -11.19 2.47
C SER A 33 -4.31 -9.81 2.46
N VAL A 34 -4.89 -8.88 1.69
CA VAL A 34 -4.32 -7.55 1.43
C VAL A 34 -5.14 -6.49 2.13
N ASP A 35 -4.49 -5.71 3.00
CA ASP A 35 -5.02 -4.50 3.63
C ASP A 35 -4.29 -3.27 3.07
N VAL A 36 -4.94 -2.10 3.11
CA VAL A 36 -4.40 -0.80 2.64
C VAL A 36 -4.47 0.19 3.80
N GLY A 37 -3.42 0.98 4.05
CA GLY A 37 -3.47 2.07 5.04
C GLY A 37 -2.21 2.28 5.89
N GLN A 38 -2.40 2.58 7.17
CA GLN A 38 -1.31 2.96 8.07
C GLN A 38 -0.88 1.82 9.00
N VAL A 39 0.43 1.66 9.19
CA VAL A 39 1.02 0.75 10.18
C VAL A 39 1.55 1.53 11.38
N GLU A 40 1.19 1.09 12.59
CA GLU A 40 1.78 1.60 13.82
C GLU A 40 3.14 0.94 14.08
N VAL A 41 4.21 1.73 14.03
CA VAL A 41 5.56 1.30 14.39
C VAL A 41 5.93 1.89 15.74
N ARG A 42 6.37 1.04 16.65
CA ARG A 42 6.97 1.47 17.92
C ARG A 42 8.45 1.77 17.68
N THR A 43 8.84 3.03 17.86
CA THR A 43 10.22 3.46 17.74
C THR A 43 10.64 4.22 18.99
N THR A 44 11.94 4.45 19.16
CA THR A 44 12.49 5.24 20.25
C THR A 44 12.94 6.57 19.66
N ASN A 45 12.49 7.69 20.24
CA ASN A 45 12.94 9.01 19.81
C ASN A 45 14.40 9.27 20.24
N ALA A 46 14.98 10.39 19.79
CA ALA A 46 16.35 10.78 20.14
C ALA A 46 16.59 10.95 21.65
N GLU A 47 15.52 11.12 22.43
CA GLU A 47 15.54 11.31 23.89
C GLU A 47 15.35 9.99 24.67
N GLY A 48 15.33 8.84 23.98
CA GLY A 48 15.17 7.53 24.62
C GLY A 48 13.73 7.15 24.97
N LYS A 49 12.73 7.96 24.60
CA LYS A 49 11.32 7.69 24.87
C LYS A 49 10.71 6.82 23.78
N LYS A 50 9.98 5.78 24.20
CA LYS A 50 9.17 4.94 23.30
C LYS A 50 8.00 5.75 22.76
N ILE A 51 7.97 5.93 21.45
CA ILE A 51 6.90 6.61 20.72
C ILE A 51 6.25 5.65 19.72
N ARG A 52 4.99 5.92 19.41
CA ARG A 52 4.22 5.21 18.38
C ARG A 52 4.14 6.13 17.17
N LYS A 53 4.65 5.69 16.03
CA LYS A 53 4.60 6.43 14.77
C LYS A 53 3.68 5.67 13.81
N LEU A 54 2.75 6.39 13.19
CA LEU A 54 1.97 5.87 12.10
C LEU A 54 2.74 6.11 10.80
N LEU A 55 3.01 5.03 10.07
CA LEU A 55 3.60 5.08 8.74
C LEU A 55 2.54 4.69 7.72
N GLU A 56 2.40 5.50 6.69
CA GLU A 56 1.54 5.17 5.55
C GLU A 56 2.25 4.14 4.67
N VAL A 57 1.51 3.10 4.25
CA VAL A 57 2.01 2.03 3.38
C VAL A 57 0.90 1.68 2.38
N ASP A 58 1.27 1.52 1.11
CA ASP A 58 0.29 1.22 0.07
C ASP A 58 -0.40 -0.15 0.28
N PHE A 59 0.36 -1.20 0.62
CA PHE A 59 -0.20 -2.53 0.86
C PHE A 59 0.44 -3.27 2.04
N ILE A 60 -0.42 -3.91 2.85
CA ILE A 60 -0.05 -4.88 3.88
C ILE A 60 -0.55 -6.24 3.42
N CYS A 61 0.37 -7.14 3.08
CA CYS A 61 0.05 -8.47 2.56
C CYS A 61 0.32 -9.53 3.62
N ASN A 62 -0.70 -10.30 3.98
CA ASN A 62 -0.61 -11.41 4.91
C ASN A 62 -0.77 -12.74 4.14
N SER A 63 0.13 -13.68 4.40
CA SER A 63 0.07 -15.08 3.94
C SER A 63 0.53 -16.00 5.05
N GLY A 64 -0.42 -16.66 5.72
CA GLY A 64 -0.14 -17.47 6.90
C GLY A 64 0.55 -16.65 8.00
N ASN A 65 1.77 -17.05 8.38
CA ASN A 65 2.60 -16.37 9.37
C ASN A 65 3.51 -15.26 8.79
N LYS A 66 3.45 -15.02 7.47
CA LYS A 66 4.25 -13.99 6.80
C LYS A 66 3.42 -12.73 6.61
N ARG A 67 3.99 -11.60 7.01
CA ARG A 67 3.48 -10.26 6.73
C ARG A 67 4.52 -9.49 5.92
N MET A 68 4.08 -8.90 4.81
CA MET A 68 4.90 -8.08 3.92
C MET A 68 4.28 -6.69 3.80
N TYR A 69 5.12 -5.67 3.76
CA TYR A 69 4.74 -4.28 3.58
C TYR A 69 5.29 -3.83 2.21
N ILE A 70 4.43 -3.32 1.35
CA ILE A 70 4.79 -2.95 -0.02
C ILE A 70 4.49 -1.46 -0.21
N GLN A 71 5.50 -0.72 -0.65
CA GLN A 71 5.38 0.65 -1.14
C GLN A 71 5.64 0.62 -2.65
N SER A 72 4.75 1.22 -3.42
CA SER A 72 4.83 1.33 -4.86
C SER A 72 5.29 2.73 -5.26
N ALA A 73 6.05 2.82 -6.34
CA ALA A 73 6.49 4.07 -6.93
C ALA A 73 6.45 3.92 -8.45
N LEU A 74 5.75 4.83 -9.14
CA LEU A 74 5.65 4.81 -10.60
C LEU A 74 6.98 5.15 -11.26
N ASP A 75 7.69 6.13 -10.69
CA ASP A 75 9.00 6.57 -11.11
C ASP A 75 9.92 6.66 -9.89
N MET A 76 11.16 6.22 -10.05
CA MET A 76 12.22 6.45 -9.08
C MET A 76 13.21 7.44 -9.71
N PRO A 77 13.16 8.73 -9.32
CA PRO A 77 14.12 9.69 -9.86
C PRO A 77 15.53 9.24 -9.50
N THR A 78 16.36 9.01 -10.51
CA THR A 78 17.78 8.74 -10.31
C THR A 78 18.49 10.01 -9.82
N PRO A 79 19.47 9.89 -8.91
CA PRO A 79 20.21 11.03 -8.37
C PRO A 79 20.94 11.86 -9.43
#